data_AF-A0A7J8UVB2-F1
#
_entry.id   AF-A0A7J8UVB2-F1
#
_cell.length_a   1.000
_cell.length_b   1.000
_cell.length_c   1.000
_cell.angle_alpha   90.00
_cell.angle_beta   90.00
_cell.angle_gamma   90.00
#
_symmetry.space_group_name_H-M   'P 1'
#
loop_
_entity.id
_entity.type
_entity.pdbx_description
1 polymer ?
#
loop_
_entity_poly.entity_id
_entity_poly.type
_entity_poly.pdbx_seq_one_letter_code
_entity_poly.pdbx_strand_id
1 'polypeptide(L)' 'MIFKPNKQVIGKGNLPDFDSPFSYFWEFNFREIDINRGRYASDSIELLIRQGIDFEKNKEKEIDSKYFAKKFWDYG' A
#
# COMPACT_ATOMS: atom_id res chain seq x y z
N MET A 1 8.77 3.74 4.38
CA MET A 1 7.58 3.73 5.28
C MET A 1 6.90 5.10 5.23
N ILE A 2 5.87 5.27 4.41
CA ILE A 2 5.14 6.54 4.26
C ILE A 2 3.90 6.45 5.17
N PHE A 3 4.02 6.91 6.41
CA PHE A 3 2.88 7.01 7.35
C PHE A 3 2.08 8.31 7.17
N LYS A 4 2.17 8.97 6.01
CA LYS A 4 1.29 10.11 5.72
C LYS A 4 0.04 9.56 5.04
N PRO A 5 -1.13 9.58 5.69
CA PRO A 5 -2.36 9.24 5.01
C PRO A 5 -2.52 10.17 3.81
N ASN A 6 -2.91 9.58 2.69
CA ASN A 6 -3.32 10.35 1.53
C ASN A 6 -4.71 10.91 1.80
N LYS A 7 -5.01 12.06 1.19
CA LYS A 7 -6.29 12.73 1.36
C LYS A 7 -6.89 13.09 0.02
N GLN A 8 -8.21 13.00 -0.06
CA GLN A 8 -9.02 13.49 -1.17
C GLN A 8 -10.20 14.29 -0.62
N VAL A 9 -10.79 15.16 -1.44
CA VAL A 9 -12.04 15.84 -1.05
C VAL A 9 -13.12 14.79 -0.80
N ILE A 10 -13.97 14.99 0.21
CA ILE A 10 -15.08 14.09 0.50
C ILE A 10 -15.91 13.86 -0.78
N GLY A 11 -16.10 12.59 -1.11
CA GLY A 11 -16.98 12.13 -2.20
C GLY A 11 -18.09 11.23 -1.67
N LYS A 12 -18.92 10.69 -2.57
CA LYS A 12 -19.89 9.65 -2.20
C LYS A 12 -19.15 8.33 -1.94
N GLY A 13 -18.67 8.12 -0.72
CA GLY A 13 -17.92 6.92 -0.32
C GLY A 13 -17.89 6.72 1.20
N ASN A 14 -17.31 5.61 1.64
CA ASN A 14 -17.25 5.21 3.06
C ASN A 14 -15.86 5.41 3.68
N LEU A 15 -15.07 6.34 3.14
CA LEU A 15 -13.74 6.61 3.68
C LEU A 15 -13.87 7.47 4.95
N PRO A 16 -13.04 7.23 5.97
CA PRO A 16 -13.04 8.03 7.18
C PRO A 16 -12.67 9.49 6.85
N ASP A 17 -13.41 10.43 7.43
CA ASP A 17 -13.26 11.87 7.20
C ASP A 17 -12.71 12.64 8.41
N PHE A 18 -12.76 12.04 9.61
CA PHE A 18 -12.28 12.59 10.88
C PHE A 18 -12.74 14.04 11.12
N ASP A 19 -14.02 14.33 10.84
CA ASP A 19 -14.63 15.66 10.96
C ASP A 19 -13.90 16.74 10.12
N SER A 20 -13.28 16.35 9.01
CA SER A 20 -12.58 17.24 8.08
C SER A 20 -13.28 17.24 6.70
N PRO A 21 -13.03 18.22 5.80
CA PRO A 21 -13.56 18.19 4.43
C PRO A 21 -12.87 17.16 3.52
N PHE A 22 -12.01 16.31 4.09
CA PHE A 22 -11.24 15.32 3.36
C PHE A 22 -11.56 13.91 3.84
N SER A 23 -11.58 12.98 2.89
CA SER A 23 -11.52 11.55 3.17
C SER A 23 -10.08 11.07 3.15
N TYR A 24 -9.74 10.17 4.07
CA TYR A 24 -8.39 9.65 4.22
C TYR A 24 -8.28 8.19 3.81
N PHE A 25 -7.15 7.84 3.20
CA PHE A 25 -6.82 6.46 2.87
C PHE A 25 -5.31 6.22 3.05
N TRP A 26 -4.95 4.95 3.18
CA TRP A 26 -3.57 4.51 3.37
C TRP A 26 -3.21 3.52 2.27
N GLU A 27 -2.01 3.70 1.72
CA GLU A 27 -1.40 2.75 0.81
C GLU A 27 -0.22 2.11 1.53
N PHE A 28 -0.22 0.78 1.59
CA PHE A 28 0.86 0.00 2.18
C PHE A 28 1.50 -0.83 1.07
N ASN A 29 2.70 -0.45 0.71
CA ASN A 29 3.50 -1.20 -0.23
C ASN A 29 4.52 -2.06 0.54
N PHE A 30 4.70 -3.31 0.09
CA PHE A 30 5.44 -4.35 0.80
C PHE A 30 6.67 -4.78 0.00
N ARG A 31 7.80 -4.92 0.69
CA ARG A 31 9.09 -5.24 0.06
C ARG A 31 9.22 -6.69 -0.41
N GLU A 32 8.32 -7.58 0.03
CA GLU A 32 8.34 -9.00 -0.31
C GLU A 32 7.81 -9.30 -1.72
N ILE A 33 7.21 -8.31 -2.39
CA ILE A 33 6.71 -8.47 -3.76
C ILE A 33 7.89 -8.34 -4.73
N ASP A 34 8.69 -9.41 -4.85
CA ASP A 34 9.85 -9.50 -5.73
C ASP A 34 9.53 -10.34 -6.97
N ILE A 35 9.40 -9.65 -8.11
CA ILE A 35 9.15 -10.23 -9.44
C ILE A 35 10.28 -11.11 -9.98
N ASN A 36 11.37 -11.29 -9.21
CA ASN A 36 12.46 -12.20 -9.54
C ASN A 36 12.55 -13.44 -8.61
N ARG A 37 11.80 -13.50 -7.50
CA ARG A 37 11.95 -14.55 -6.46
C ARG A 37 10.74 -15.48 -6.24
N GLY A 38 9.68 -15.40 -7.02
CA GLY A 38 8.40 -16.08 -6.74
C GLY A 38 7.63 -16.56 -7.97
N ARG A 39 6.48 -17.19 -7.73
CA ARG A 39 5.47 -17.45 -8.77
C ARG A 39 4.43 -16.34 -8.72
N TYR A 40 4.19 -15.72 -9.86
CA TYR A 40 3.17 -14.69 -10.05
C TYR A 40 2.44 -14.98 -11.35
N ALA A 41 1.19 -14.54 -11.43
CA ALA A 41 0.54 -14.41 -12.73
C ALA A 41 1.16 -13.21 -13.46
N SER A 42 1.84 -13.46 -14.58
CA SER A 42 2.51 -12.42 -15.36
C SER A 42 1.57 -11.28 -15.75
N ASP A 43 0.34 -11.61 -16.14
CA ASP A 43 -0.70 -10.62 -16.49
C ASP A 43 -1.02 -9.67 -15.32
N SER A 44 -1.04 -10.19 -14.09
CA SER A 44 -1.27 -9.38 -12.89
C SER A 44 -0.10 -8.43 -12.62
N ILE A 45 1.14 -8.88 -12.83
CA ILE A 45 2.33 -8.02 -12.67
C ILE A 45 2.34 -6.92 -13.73
N GLU A 46 2.07 -7.26 -14.99
CA GLU A 46 2.04 -6.27 -16.07
C GLU A 46 0.95 -5.21 -15.84
N LEU A 47 -0.23 -5.63 -15.36
CA LEU A 47 -1.29 -4.70 -14.97
C LEU A 47 -0.83 -3.72 -13.88
N LEU A 48 -0.18 -4.22 -12.83
CA LEU A 48 0.28 -3.39 -11.71
C LEU A 48 1.38 -2.40 -12.14
N ILE A 49 2.30 -2.81 -13.02
CA ILE A 49 3.30 -1.92 -13.63
C ILE A 49 2.60 -0.81 -14.42
N ARG A 50 1.59 -1.14 -15.23
CA ARG A 50 0.81 -0.15 -16.00
C ARG A 50 0.03 0.83 -15.11
N GLN A 51 -0.35 0.41 -13.89
CA GLN A 51 -0.97 1.27 -12.89
C GLN A 51 0.06 2.15 -12.12
N GLY A 52 1.36 1.99 -12.40
CA GLY A 52 2.42 2.82 -11.83
C GLY A 52 3.10 2.23 -10.58
N ILE A 53 2.91 0.94 -10.29
CA ILE A 53 3.65 0.27 -9.20
C ILE A 53 5.10 0.01 -9.63
N ASP A 54 6.05 0.47 -8.82
CA ASP A 54 7.49 0.30 -9.02
C ASP A 54 8.07 -0.74 -8.05
N PHE A 55 8.10 -1.99 -8.47
CA PHE A 55 8.54 -3.11 -7.63
C PHE A 55 10.01 -3.04 -7.18
N GLU A 56 10.88 -2.41 -7.97
CA GLU A 56 12.31 -2.28 -7.61
C GLU A 56 12.49 -1.23 -6.52
N LYS A 57 11.80 -0.09 -6.62
CA LYS A 57 11.76 0.91 -5.54
C LYS A 57 11.15 0.34 -4.26
N ASN A 58 10.16 -0.55 -4.40
CA ASN A 58 9.48 -1.17 -3.28
C ASN A 58 10.42 -2.07 -2.44
N LYS A 59 11.32 -2.79 -3.11
CA LYS A 59 12.27 -3.70 -2.48
C LYS A 59 13.25 -3.01 -1.52
N GLU A 60 13.63 -1.76 -1.80
CA GLU A 60 14.63 -1.03 -1.00
C GLU A 60 14.06 -0.24 0.18
N LYS A 61 12.83 0.30 0.07
CA LYS A 61 12.35 1.40 0.95
C LYS A 61 11.07 1.09 1.72
N GLU A 62 10.50 -0.10 1.54
CA GLU A 62 9.14 -0.38 1.97
C GLU A 62 9.00 -1.38 3.10
N ILE A 63 7.74 -1.69 3.42
CA ILE A 63 7.33 -2.28 4.67
C ILE A 63 7.64 -3.78 4.64
N ASP A 64 8.24 -4.27 5.72
CA ASP A 64 8.28 -5.69 6.01
C ASP A 64 6.91 -6.16 6.49
N SER A 65 6.30 -7.07 5.75
CA SER A 65 4.98 -7.64 6.03
C SER A 65 4.89 -8.30 7.42
N LYS A 66 5.96 -8.97 7.89
CA LYS A 66 5.96 -9.63 9.21
C LYS A 66 5.99 -8.60 10.33
N TYR A 67 6.82 -7.58 10.19
CA TYR A 67 6.86 -6.45 11.11
C TYR A 67 5.52 -5.69 11.13
N PHE A 68 4.94 -5.45 9.95
CA PHE A 68 3.62 -4.83 9.83
C PHE A 68 2.55 -5.65 10.55
N ALA A 69 2.47 -6.96 10.28
CA ALA A 69 1.51 -7.85 10.91
C ALA A 69 1.64 -7.84 12.44
N LYS A 70 2.88 -7.90 12.96
CA LYS A 70 3.13 -7.77 14.39
C LYS A 70 2.61 -6.44 14.95
N LYS A 71 2.93 -5.33 14.28
CA LYS A 71 2.48 -3.99 14.71
C LYS A 71 0.96 -3.87 14.65
N PHE A 72 0.34 -4.39 13.61
CA PHE A 72 -1.12 -4.39 13.47
C PHE A 72 -1.78 -5.18 14.62
N TRP A 73 -1.22 -6.33 15.00
CA TRP A 73 -1.71 -7.12 16.11
C TRP A 73 -1.52 -6.44 17.48
N ASP A 74 -0.40 -5.75 17.68
CA ASP A 74 -0.09 -5.08 18.96
C ASP A 74 -0.96 -3.84 19.21
N TYR A 75 -1.54 -3.22 18.18
CA TYR A 75 -2.35 -1.99 18.26
C TYR A 75 -3.82 -2.19 17.85
N GLY A 76 -4.22 -3.41 17.47
CA GLY A 76 -5.56 -3.76 17.02
C GLY A 76 -6.51 -4.12 18.16
#